data_AF-A0A069P6F8-F1
#
_entry.id   AF-A0A069P6F8-F1
#
_cell.length_a   1.000
_cell.length_b   1.000
_cell.length_c   1.000
_cell.angle_alpha   90.00
_cell.angle_beta   90.00
_cell.angle_gamma   90.00
#
_symmetry.space_group_name_H-M   'P 1'
#
loop_
_entity.id
_entity.type
_entity.pdbx_description
1 polymer ?
#
loop_
_entity_poly.entity_id
_entity_poly.type
_entity_poly.pdbx_seq_one_letter_code
_entity_poly.pdbx_strand_id
1 'polypeptide(L)'
;MEILGKDAMKTIKRALAGVLAAGALLNAGVALAVNDSPGGPAVNEINFQQPVTKIAEELYGLHIFMLIICTVIFLGVFGVMFYSVVKHRKSKGFKPAHFHESTTVEIIWTIVPFIIVILMALPATKAVVAMKDTTNADLTVKVTGYQWKWGYDYVKGPGEGISFLSTLSTPRSQVNGQEPISDLYLQEVDNPLVVPVDKKIRIITTANDVVHSWYVPAFGVKQDAIPGFVRDTWFKAEKVGVYRGFCTELCGKEHAYMPVVVNVLSADDYTKWVDAQKKKMASSTDDPNKTYTMDELKTRGAQVYASNCAVCHQPTGKGAGQFPAIDGSKIANGPVAEHVNIVLHGKGAMPPWQTTLNDVEIASVVTYERNSWSNHAGDMLQPKQVADARNGKMPEGGGTTAAAAASAPEAASAAAPAAAEASAPAASGAEATPAAQAAGLPASVYFETGKSTLPADANNAVQTAAAYAKAHPDAKIALSGFTDATGGADLNADLAKKRAQAVRDALKAAGVAEERIVLKKPESVTGGTDAKEARRVEISPAA
;
A
#
# COMPACT_ATOMS: atom_id res chain seq x y z
N MET A 1 -15.42 -52.55 -52.70
CA MET A 1 -14.71 -51.28 -52.35
C MET A 1 -15.20 -50.74 -51.00
N GLU A 2 -15.30 -51.58 -49.95
CA GLU A 2 -16.03 -51.21 -48.72
C GLU A 2 -15.21 -51.38 -47.43
N ILE A 3 -13.88 -51.43 -47.53
CA ILE A 3 -12.97 -51.57 -46.37
C ILE A 3 -12.05 -50.35 -46.19
N LEU A 4 -12.01 -49.42 -47.14
CA LEU A 4 -11.25 -48.16 -47.02
C LEU A 4 -12.01 -47.02 -46.30
N GLY A 5 -13.27 -47.22 -45.91
CA GLY A 5 -14.14 -46.14 -45.44
C GLY A 5 -14.02 -45.76 -43.96
N LYS A 6 -13.78 -46.72 -43.06
CA LYS A 6 -13.87 -46.47 -41.61
C LYS A 6 -12.56 -45.97 -41.00
N ASP A 7 -11.43 -46.57 -41.36
CA ASP A 7 -10.13 -46.19 -40.81
C ASP A 7 -9.61 -44.89 -41.43
N ALA A 8 -9.85 -44.66 -42.72
CA ALA A 8 -9.56 -43.37 -43.35
C ALA A 8 -10.37 -42.23 -42.71
N MET A 9 -11.67 -42.46 -42.44
CA MET A 9 -12.53 -41.44 -41.83
C MET A 9 -12.20 -41.18 -40.35
N LYS A 10 -11.74 -42.21 -39.63
CA LYS A 10 -11.22 -42.05 -38.24
C LYS A 10 -9.91 -41.26 -38.23
N THR A 11 -9.05 -41.47 -39.22
CA THR A 11 -7.78 -40.74 -39.39
C THR A 11 -8.02 -39.27 -39.76
N ILE A 12 -8.94 -39.01 -40.68
CA ILE A 12 -9.36 -37.64 -41.06
C ILE A 12 -9.98 -36.91 -39.86
N LYS A 13 -10.86 -37.55 -39.09
CA LYS A 13 -11.45 -36.93 -37.88
C LYS A 13 -10.40 -36.60 -36.82
N ARG A 14 -9.40 -37.46 -36.62
CA ARG A 14 -8.29 -37.19 -35.69
C ARG A 14 -7.38 -36.07 -36.18
N ALA A 15 -7.07 -36.04 -37.48
CA ALA A 15 -6.30 -34.95 -38.09
C ALA A 15 -7.06 -33.61 -37.99
N LEU A 16 -8.36 -33.60 -38.28
CA LEU A 16 -9.20 -32.41 -38.18
C LEU A 16 -9.33 -31.91 -36.73
N ALA A 17 -9.49 -32.83 -35.77
CA ALA A 17 -9.49 -32.49 -34.34
C ALA A 17 -8.14 -31.93 -33.88
N GLY A 18 -7.03 -32.48 -34.38
CA GLY A 18 -5.68 -31.97 -34.12
C GLY A 18 -5.46 -30.57 -34.71
N VAL A 19 -5.93 -30.32 -35.93
CA VAL A 19 -5.85 -29.01 -36.60
C VAL A 19 -6.75 -27.99 -35.91
N LEU A 20 -7.96 -28.37 -35.47
CA LEU A 20 -8.86 -27.50 -34.71
C LEU A 20 -8.31 -27.21 -33.31
N ALA A 21 -7.69 -28.19 -32.64
CA ALA A 21 -7.04 -27.98 -31.34
C ALA A 21 -5.79 -27.07 -31.47
N ALA A 22 -4.97 -27.27 -32.51
CA ALA A 22 -3.84 -26.39 -32.80
C ALA A 22 -4.31 -24.98 -33.19
N GLY A 23 -5.38 -24.86 -33.98
CA GLY A 23 -6.02 -23.59 -34.32
C GLY A 23 -6.61 -22.89 -33.10
N ALA A 24 -7.20 -23.63 -32.17
CA ALA A 24 -7.70 -23.09 -30.90
C ALA A 24 -6.57 -22.63 -29.98
N LEU A 25 -5.45 -23.36 -29.91
CA LEU A 25 -4.25 -22.97 -29.16
C LEU A 25 -3.57 -21.74 -29.76
N LEU A 26 -3.51 -21.63 -31.09
CA LEU A 26 -2.99 -20.46 -31.80
C LEU A 26 -3.89 -19.23 -31.60
N ASN A 27 -5.21 -19.39 -31.59
CA ASN A 27 -6.16 -18.30 -31.31
C ASN A 27 -6.20 -17.92 -29.82
N ALA A 28 -5.97 -18.85 -28.89
CA ALA A 28 -5.86 -18.55 -27.46
C ALA A 28 -4.65 -17.65 -27.15
N GLY A 29 -3.57 -17.74 -27.93
CA GLY A 29 -2.44 -16.80 -27.86
C GLY A 29 -2.78 -15.38 -28.30
N VAL A 30 -3.78 -15.20 -29.18
CA VAL A 30 -4.22 -13.88 -29.67
C VAL A 30 -5.17 -13.19 -28.67
N ALA A 31 -5.95 -13.96 -27.90
CA ALA A 31 -6.86 -13.44 -26.88
C ALA A 31 -6.16 -12.96 -25.59
N LEU A 32 -4.85 -13.20 -25.46
CA LEU A 32 -4.00 -12.75 -24.34
C LEU A 32 -2.90 -11.78 -24.80
N ALA A 33 -3.06 -11.13 -25.96
CA ALA A 33 -2.11 -10.14 -26.44
C ALA A 33 -2.11 -8.93 -25.49
N VAL A 34 -1.20 -8.96 -24.50
CA VAL A 34 -0.77 -7.77 -23.76
C VAL A 34 -0.15 -6.83 -24.79
N ASN A 35 -0.57 -5.57 -24.84
CA ASN A 35 0.06 -4.57 -25.69
C ASN A 35 1.11 -3.78 -24.89
N ASP A 36 1.97 -3.05 -25.59
CA ASP A 36 2.91 -2.13 -24.96
C ASP A 36 2.15 -1.12 -24.09
N SER A 37 2.63 -0.90 -22.85
CA SER A 37 2.11 0.17 -22.00
C SER A 37 2.70 1.49 -22.48
N PRO A 38 1.91 2.43 -23.05
CA PRO A 38 2.43 3.71 -23.50
C PRO A 38 3.16 4.41 -22.36
N GLY A 39 4.41 4.85 -22.55
CA GLY A 39 5.17 5.50 -21.47
C GLY A 39 5.52 4.61 -20.26
N GLY A 40 5.20 3.32 -20.33
CA GLY A 40 5.60 2.27 -19.40
C GLY A 40 6.47 1.23 -20.13
N PRO A 41 6.58 -0.01 -19.60
CA PRO A 41 7.35 -1.07 -20.23
C PRO A 41 6.67 -1.59 -21.50
N ALA A 42 7.46 -1.92 -22.52
CA ALA A 42 7.00 -2.62 -23.72
C ALA A 42 6.99 -4.14 -23.51
N VAL A 43 6.16 -4.83 -24.28
CA VAL A 43 5.98 -6.29 -24.17
C VAL A 43 7.22 -6.99 -24.69
N ASN A 44 7.75 -7.91 -23.88
CA ASN A 44 9.03 -8.59 -24.12
C ASN A 44 10.22 -7.63 -24.28
N GLU A 45 10.15 -6.44 -23.70
CA GLU A 45 11.30 -5.55 -23.64
C GLU A 45 12.38 -6.16 -22.73
N ILE A 46 13.55 -6.46 -23.31
CA ILE A 46 14.68 -7.09 -22.61
C ILE A 46 15.76 -6.10 -22.17
N ASN A 47 15.56 -4.82 -22.45
CA ASN A 47 16.48 -3.74 -22.11
C ASN A 47 15.75 -2.65 -21.32
N PHE A 48 16.44 -1.57 -20.95
CA PHE A 48 15.79 -0.44 -20.31
C PHE A 48 14.82 0.27 -21.25
N GLN A 49 13.78 0.84 -20.64
CA GLN A 49 12.87 1.78 -21.30
C GLN A 49 13.65 2.90 -21.98
N GLN A 50 13.08 3.42 -23.07
CA GLN A 50 13.69 4.51 -23.83
C GLN A 50 13.91 5.75 -22.95
N PRO A 51 15.15 6.26 -22.88
CA PRO A 51 15.47 7.42 -22.06
C PRO A 51 14.85 8.68 -22.65
N VAL A 52 14.37 9.57 -21.77
CA VAL A 52 13.84 10.90 -22.15
C VAL A 52 14.47 12.05 -21.37
N THR A 53 15.57 11.78 -20.67
CA THR A 53 16.40 12.75 -19.96
C THR A 53 17.87 12.49 -20.30
N LYS A 54 18.72 13.52 -20.20
CA LYS A 54 20.18 13.34 -20.40
C LYS A 54 20.82 12.35 -19.44
N ILE A 55 20.36 12.33 -18.19
CA ILE A 55 20.85 11.39 -17.19
C ILE A 55 20.45 9.95 -17.57
N ALA A 56 19.22 9.72 -18.01
CA ALA A 56 18.79 8.41 -18.48
C ALA A 56 19.58 7.95 -19.71
N GLU A 57 19.87 8.86 -20.65
CA GLU A 57 20.74 8.57 -21.81
C GLU A 57 22.15 8.14 -21.38
N GLU A 58 22.77 8.86 -20.43
CA GLU A 58 24.09 8.50 -19.89
C GLU A 58 24.06 7.13 -19.19
N LEU A 59 23.03 6.85 -18.37
CA LEU A 59 22.86 5.56 -17.70
C LEU A 59 22.67 4.42 -18.69
N TYR A 60 21.87 4.64 -19.75
CA TYR A 60 21.68 3.66 -20.83
C TYR A 60 23.01 3.36 -21.53
N GLY A 61 23.76 4.40 -21.90
CA GLY A 61 25.08 4.25 -22.53
C GLY A 61 26.09 3.50 -21.65
N LEU A 62 26.14 3.83 -20.35
CA LEU A 62 26.97 3.13 -19.37
C LEU A 62 26.59 1.65 -19.25
N HIS A 63 25.30 1.34 -19.22
CA HIS A 63 24.82 -0.04 -19.17
C HIS A 63 25.27 -0.85 -20.39
N ILE A 64 25.08 -0.32 -21.60
CA ILE A 64 25.53 -0.99 -22.83
C ILE A 64 27.05 -1.18 -22.83
N PHE A 65 27.81 -0.16 -22.43
CA PHE A 65 29.27 -0.25 -22.30
C PHE A 65 29.69 -1.36 -21.33
N MET A 66 29.08 -1.42 -20.14
CA MET A 66 29.37 -2.47 -19.15
C MET A 66 28.97 -3.86 -19.67
N LEU A 67 27.82 -3.97 -20.34
CA LEU A 67 27.34 -5.23 -20.90
C LEU A 67 28.30 -5.79 -21.97
N ILE A 68 28.88 -4.93 -22.81
CA ILE A 68 29.89 -5.33 -23.79
C ILE A 68 31.13 -5.89 -23.09
N ILE A 69 31.65 -5.19 -22.07
CA ILE A 69 32.82 -5.67 -21.29
C ILE A 69 32.51 -7.02 -20.64
N CYS A 70 31.38 -7.13 -19.96
CA CYS A 70 30.94 -8.38 -19.33
C CYS A 70 30.82 -9.52 -20.35
N THR A 71 30.28 -9.24 -21.55
CA THR A 71 30.15 -10.24 -22.62
C THR A 71 31.50 -10.72 -23.12
N VAL A 72 32.46 -9.81 -23.32
CA VAL A 72 33.82 -10.17 -23.75
C VAL A 72 34.52 -11.04 -22.69
N ILE A 73 34.45 -10.65 -21.41
CA ILE A 73 35.01 -11.43 -20.31
C ILE A 73 34.32 -12.80 -20.21
N PHE A 74 33.00 -12.82 -20.30
CA PHE A 74 32.20 -14.06 -20.29
C PHE A 74 32.66 -15.01 -21.39
N LEU A 75 32.75 -14.54 -22.64
CA LEU A 75 33.21 -15.36 -23.76
C LEU A 75 34.65 -15.85 -23.57
N GLY A 76 35.54 -15.01 -23.02
CA GLY A 76 36.91 -15.39 -22.70
C GLY A 76 36.99 -16.50 -21.65
N VAL A 77 36.32 -16.31 -20.51
CA VAL A 77 36.30 -17.28 -19.40
C VAL A 77 35.65 -18.59 -19.82
N PHE A 78 34.45 -18.53 -20.38
CA PHE A 78 33.74 -19.72 -20.84
C PHE A 78 34.46 -20.40 -22.00
N GLY A 79 35.08 -19.63 -22.91
CA GLY A 79 35.90 -20.17 -23.99
C GLY A 79 37.06 -21.02 -23.47
N VAL A 80 37.85 -20.49 -22.52
CA VAL A 80 38.94 -21.23 -21.89
C VAL A 80 38.43 -22.43 -21.11
N MET A 81 37.32 -22.28 -20.38
CA MET A 81 36.70 -23.37 -19.62
C MET A 81 36.24 -24.50 -20.54
N PHE A 82 35.47 -24.21 -21.60
CA PHE A 82 35.00 -25.20 -22.57
C PHE A 82 36.16 -25.84 -23.33
N TYR A 83 37.16 -25.06 -23.72
CA TYR A 83 38.40 -25.59 -24.28
C TYR A 83 39.06 -26.58 -23.32
N SER A 84 39.19 -26.23 -22.04
CA SER A 84 39.75 -27.09 -21.01
C SER A 84 38.97 -28.40 -20.87
N VAL A 85 37.65 -28.33 -20.72
CA VAL A 85 36.75 -29.48 -20.60
C VAL A 85 36.83 -30.41 -21.81
N VAL A 86 36.94 -29.86 -23.03
CA VAL A 86 36.96 -30.67 -24.26
C VAL A 86 38.35 -31.22 -24.57
N LYS A 87 39.42 -30.46 -24.34
CA LYS A 87 40.79 -30.84 -24.70
C LYS A 87 41.49 -31.66 -23.62
N HIS A 88 41.32 -31.28 -22.35
CA HIS A 88 42.05 -31.87 -21.21
C HIS A 88 41.29 -33.02 -20.55
N ARG A 89 40.24 -33.53 -21.21
CA ARG A 89 39.41 -34.62 -20.71
C ARG A 89 40.19 -35.93 -20.62
N LYS A 90 40.12 -36.61 -19.47
CA LYS A 90 40.75 -37.93 -19.24
C LYS A 90 40.39 -38.96 -20.32
N SER A 91 39.14 -38.98 -20.79
CA SER A 91 38.69 -39.93 -21.81
C SER A 91 39.32 -39.71 -23.20
N LYS A 92 39.97 -38.57 -23.45
CA LYS A 92 40.79 -38.34 -24.65
C LYS A 92 42.26 -38.75 -24.47
N GLY A 93 42.61 -39.38 -23.34
CA GLY A 93 43.98 -39.77 -23.03
C GLY A 93 44.90 -38.61 -22.64
N PHE A 94 44.34 -37.45 -22.27
CA PHE A 94 45.15 -36.30 -21.86
C PHE A 94 45.90 -36.61 -20.56
N LYS A 95 47.23 -36.38 -20.54
CA LYS A 95 48.08 -36.55 -19.36
C LYS A 95 48.24 -35.20 -18.65
N PRO A 96 47.96 -35.09 -17.35
CA PRO A 96 48.08 -33.82 -16.63
C PRO A 96 49.54 -33.34 -16.62
N ALA A 97 49.73 -32.03 -16.77
CA ALA A 97 51.02 -31.40 -16.55
C ALA A 97 51.26 -31.18 -15.05
N HIS A 98 52.53 -31.11 -14.64
CA HIS A 98 52.92 -30.84 -13.25
C HIS A 98 53.50 -29.42 -13.13
N PHE A 99 52.70 -28.52 -12.58
CA PHE A 99 53.09 -27.18 -12.16
C PHE A 99 52.19 -26.76 -11.00
N HIS A 100 52.65 -25.84 -10.15
CA HIS A 100 51.88 -25.37 -8.99
C HIS A 100 51.51 -23.88 -9.09
N GLU A 101 52.28 -23.06 -9.82
CA GLU A 101 52.02 -21.63 -9.97
C GLU A 101 52.68 -21.05 -11.23
N SER A 102 52.26 -19.85 -11.60
CA SER A 102 52.96 -19.02 -12.58
C SER A 102 52.84 -17.56 -12.18
N THR A 103 53.88 -17.01 -11.54
CA THR A 103 53.90 -15.60 -11.09
C THR A 103 53.59 -14.63 -12.24
N THR A 104 54.02 -14.94 -13.46
CA THR A 104 53.72 -14.11 -14.64
C THR A 104 52.22 -14.08 -14.95
N VAL A 105 51.53 -15.22 -14.92
CA VAL A 105 50.08 -15.29 -15.15
C VAL A 105 49.33 -14.60 -14.02
N GLU A 106 49.79 -14.80 -12.77
CA GLU A 106 49.24 -14.16 -11.58
C GLU A 106 49.28 -12.62 -11.67
N ILE A 107 50.39 -12.07 -12.14
CA ILE A 107 50.54 -10.62 -12.35
C ILE A 107 49.58 -10.14 -13.45
N ILE A 108 49.51 -10.85 -14.58
CA ILE A 108 48.67 -10.46 -15.72
C ILE A 108 47.19 -10.42 -15.32
N TRP A 109 46.67 -11.48 -14.69
CA TRP A 109 45.27 -11.54 -14.31
C TRP A 109 44.90 -10.65 -13.12
N THR A 110 45.88 -10.02 -12.47
CA THR A 110 45.65 -9.05 -11.40
C THR A 110 45.60 -7.64 -11.98
N ILE A 111 46.58 -7.30 -12.84
CA ILE A 111 46.68 -5.98 -13.46
C ILE A 111 45.55 -5.74 -14.46
N VAL A 112 45.19 -6.74 -15.27
CA VAL A 112 44.17 -6.58 -16.31
C VAL A 112 42.79 -6.22 -15.71
N PRO A 113 42.22 -6.97 -14.74
CA PRO A 113 40.97 -6.57 -14.08
C PRO A 113 41.06 -5.24 -13.36
N PHE A 114 42.21 -4.92 -12.73
CA PHE A 114 42.42 -3.64 -12.08
C PHE A 114 42.28 -2.46 -13.06
N ILE A 115 42.91 -2.56 -14.24
CA ILE A 115 42.78 -1.54 -15.30
C ILE A 115 41.33 -1.45 -15.80
N ILE A 116 40.67 -2.59 -16.02
CA ILE A 116 39.26 -2.63 -16.46
C ILE A 116 38.36 -1.85 -15.47
N VAL A 117 38.51 -2.09 -14.16
CA VAL A 117 37.72 -1.40 -13.13
C VAL A 117 37.98 0.11 -13.13
N ILE A 118 39.23 0.55 -13.28
CA ILE A 118 39.55 1.99 -13.36
C ILE A 118 38.85 2.63 -14.56
N LEU A 119 38.92 2.00 -15.73
CA LEU A 119 38.28 2.51 -16.95
C LEU A 119 36.75 2.57 -16.82
N MET A 120 36.14 1.63 -16.10
CA MET A 120 34.71 1.62 -15.81
C MET A 120 34.30 2.71 -14.80
N ALA A 121 35.16 2.99 -13.81
CA ALA A 121 34.83 3.92 -12.73
C ALA A 121 34.73 5.38 -13.20
N LEU A 122 35.61 5.82 -14.10
CA LEU A 122 35.68 7.23 -14.54
C LEU A 122 34.36 7.78 -15.11
N PRO A 123 33.74 7.17 -16.13
CA PRO A 123 32.47 7.67 -16.67
C PRO A 123 31.30 7.48 -15.69
N ALA A 124 31.33 6.42 -14.86
CA ALA A 124 30.32 6.19 -13.83
C ALA A 124 30.33 7.29 -12.75
N THR A 125 31.51 7.70 -12.29
CA THR A 125 31.65 8.80 -11.31
C THR A 125 31.10 10.11 -11.87
N LYS A 126 31.39 10.44 -13.14
CA LYS A 126 30.86 11.64 -13.80
C LYS A 126 29.32 11.64 -13.79
N ALA A 127 28.70 10.52 -14.17
CA ALA A 127 27.24 10.38 -14.18
C ALA A 127 26.64 10.53 -12.78
N VAL A 128 27.23 9.88 -11.77
CA VAL A 128 26.76 9.97 -10.37
C VAL A 128 26.84 11.41 -9.84
N VAL A 129 27.91 12.14 -10.14
CA VAL A 129 28.04 13.55 -9.75
C VAL A 129 26.94 14.40 -10.41
N ALA A 130 26.69 14.22 -11.70
CA ALA A 130 25.63 14.93 -12.41
C ALA A 130 24.22 14.61 -11.85
N MET A 131 23.96 13.35 -11.50
CA MET A 131 22.71 12.92 -10.86
C MET A 131 22.45 13.59 -9.51
N LYS A 132 23.51 13.94 -8.77
CA LYS A 132 23.41 14.51 -7.43
C LYS A 132 23.39 16.05 -7.40
N ASP A 133 23.68 16.71 -8.52
CA ASP A 133 23.56 18.17 -8.60
C ASP A 133 22.09 18.61 -8.75
N THR A 134 21.43 18.89 -7.63
CA THR A 134 20.05 19.38 -7.57
C THR A 134 19.94 20.91 -7.62
N THR A 135 21.05 21.63 -7.81
CA THR A 135 21.07 23.10 -7.80
C THR A 135 20.36 23.68 -9.03
N ASN A 136 19.95 24.96 -8.97
CA ASN A 136 19.36 25.71 -10.09
C ASN A 136 18.10 25.06 -10.71
N ALA A 137 17.23 24.50 -9.87
CA ALA A 137 15.95 23.94 -10.31
C ALA A 137 14.93 25.03 -10.67
N ASP A 138 14.18 24.81 -11.76
CA ASP A 138 13.09 25.66 -12.22
C ASP A 138 11.79 25.43 -11.43
N LEU A 139 11.56 24.17 -11.02
CA LEU A 139 10.40 23.71 -10.27
C LEU A 139 10.87 22.79 -9.15
N THR A 140 10.33 22.94 -7.96
CA THR A 140 10.56 22.01 -6.86
C THR A 140 9.24 21.40 -6.42
N VAL A 141 9.18 20.07 -6.38
CA VAL A 141 8.04 19.30 -5.89
C VAL A 141 8.51 18.41 -4.77
N LYS A 142 7.81 18.45 -3.62
CA LYS A 142 8.00 17.49 -2.55
C LYS A 142 7.08 16.30 -2.79
N VAL A 143 7.67 15.11 -2.77
CA VAL A 143 7.01 13.82 -2.93
C VAL A 143 7.04 13.10 -1.59
N THR A 144 5.86 12.75 -1.10
CA THR A 144 5.70 12.04 0.18
C THR A 144 5.14 10.64 -0.06
N GLY A 145 5.85 9.61 0.40
CA GLY A 145 5.36 8.23 0.38
C GLY A 145 4.37 7.95 1.52
N TYR A 146 3.25 7.30 1.20
CA TYR A 146 2.26 6.78 2.13
C TYR A 146 1.91 5.34 1.76
N GLN A 147 1.48 4.50 2.69
CA GLN A 147 0.85 3.22 2.41
C GLN A 147 -0.57 3.44 1.86
N TRP A 148 -0.89 3.20 0.59
CA TRP A 148 -0.02 2.88 -0.56
C TRP A 148 -0.37 3.86 -1.69
N LYS A 149 0.18 5.07 -1.60
CA LYS A 149 -0.06 6.22 -2.48
C LYS A 149 1.06 7.25 -2.37
N TRP A 150 1.07 8.22 -3.29
CA TRP A 150 2.06 9.30 -3.32
C TRP A 150 1.38 10.65 -3.09
N GLY A 151 1.94 11.48 -2.22
CA GLY A 151 1.57 12.89 -2.09
C GLY A 151 2.51 13.78 -2.88
N TYR A 152 1.97 14.77 -3.59
CA TYR A 152 2.72 15.75 -4.35
C TYR A 152 2.41 17.15 -3.86
N ASP A 153 3.43 17.86 -3.38
CA ASP A 153 3.34 19.26 -2.96
C ASP A 153 4.24 20.11 -3.86
N TYR A 154 3.67 21.05 -4.59
CA TYR A 154 4.42 22.01 -5.41
C TYR A 154 4.93 23.13 -4.50
N VAL A 155 6.20 23.05 -4.11
CA VAL A 155 6.77 23.93 -3.08
C VAL A 155 7.44 25.18 -3.63
N LYS A 156 7.84 25.18 -4.91
CA LYS A 156 8.43 26.36 -5.56
C LYS A 156 8.24 26.28 -7.07
N GLY A 157 7.71 27.34 -7.67
CA GLY A 157 7.53 27.48 -9.12
C GLY A 157 6.10 27.93 -9.49
N PRO A 158 5.70 27.91 -10.78
CA PRO A 158 4.38 28.41 -11.19
C PRO A 158 3.19 27.74 -10.49
N GLY A 159 3.32 26.43 -10.18
CA GLY A 159 2.33 25.63 -9.48
C GLY A 159 2.39 25.70 -7.95
N GLU A 160 3.17 26.62 -7.37
CA GLU A 160 3.34 26.73 -5.93
C GLU A 160 2.00 26.80 -5.17
N GLY A 161 1.91 25.99 -4.11
CA GLY A 161 0.69 25.83 -3.29
C GLY A 161 -0.23 24.70 -3.73
N ILE A 162 -0.06 24.15 -4.94
CA ILE A 162 -0.82 22.96 -5.37
C ILE A 162 -0.36 21.75 -4.55
N SER A 163 -1.31 21.03 -3.96
CA SER A 163 -1.08 19.78 -3.22
C SER A 163 -2.19 18.77 -3.50
N PHE A 164 -1.84 17.50 -3.65
CA PHE A 164 -2.80 16.40 -3.82
C PHE A 164 -2.19 15.03 -3.52
N LEU A 165 -3.07 14.05 -3.29
CA LEU A 165 -2.72 12.63 -3.23
C LEU A 165 -2.98 11.95 -4.58
N SER A 166 -2.09 11.03 -4.93
CA SER A 166 -2.12 10.20 -6.12
C SER A 166 -2.25 8.74 -5.72
N THR A 167 -3.39 8.14 -6.00
CA THR A 167 -3.73 6.76 -5.67
C THR A 167 -3.94 5.96 -6.95
N LEU A 168 -3.66 4.65 -6.90
CA LEU A 168 -3.95 3.73 -7.99
C LEU A 168 -5.41 3.85 -8.44
N SER A 169 -5.64 4.00 -9.74
CA SER A 169 -7.00 4.08 -10.32
C SER A 169 -7.54 2.74 -10.81
N THR A 170 -6.70 1.70 -10.89
CA THR A 170 -7.15 0.33 -11.25
C THR A 170 -8.21 -0.17 -10.25
N PRO A 171 -9.43 -0.51 -10.72
CA PRO A 171 -10.49 -1.01 -9.85
C PRO A 171 -10.15 -2.33 -9.17
N ARG A 172 -10.67 -2.54 -7.95
CA ARG A 172 -10.49 -3.81 -7.22
C ARG A 172 -11.15 -5.00 -7.91
N SER A 173 -12.20 -4.79 -8.72
CA SER A 173 -12.78 -5.82 -9.58
C SER A 173 -11.75 -6.43 -10.53
N GLN A 174 -10.91 -5.61 -11.18
CA GLN A 174 -9.83 -6.09 -12.05
C GLN A 174 -8.74 -6.81 -11.25
N VAL A 175 -8.34 -6.26 -10.10
CA VAL A 175 -7.32 -6.88 -9.21
C VAL A 175 -7.78 -8.25 -8.69
N ASN A 176 -9.06 -8.40 -8.38
CA ASN A 176 -9.64 -9.63 -7.85
C ASN A 176 -10.04 -10.63 -8.95
N GLY A 177 -9.71 -10.37 -10.22
CA GLY A 177 -10.03 -11.24 -11.35
C GLY A 177 -11.53 -11.29 -11.70
N GLN A 178 -12.30 -10.29 -11.29
CA GLN A 178 -13.74 -10.17 -11.56
C GLN A 178 -14.02 -9.43 -12.88
N GLU A 179 -13.05 -8.65 -13.37
CA GLU A 179 -13.11 -7.94 -14.63
C GLU A 179 -11.80 -8.12 -15.44
N PRO A 180 -11.84 -8.01 -16.78
CA PRO A 180 -10.63 -8.03 -17.60
C PRO A 180 -9.67 -6.89 -17.24
N ILE A 181 -8.37 -7.17 -17.30
CA ILE A 181 -7.31 -6.18 -17.10
C ILE A 181 -7.08 -5.34 -18.36
N SER A 182 -6.64 -4.09 -18.20
CA SER A 182 -6.22 -3.22 -19.30
C SER A 182 -4.70 -3.22 -19.50
N ASP A 183 -4.22 -2.66 -20.60
CA ASP A 183 -2.76 -2.49 -20.86
C ASP A 183 -2.07 -1.61 -19.80
N LEU A 184 -2.85 -0.80 -19.07
CA LEU A 184 -2.38 0.09 -18.01
C LEU A 184 -2.71 -0.45 -16.60
N TYR A 185 -3.03 -1.74 -16.50
CA TYR A 185 -3.28 -2.40 -15.23
C TYR A 185 -2.12 -2.15 -14.25
N LEU A 186 -2.47 -1.66 -13.04
CA LEU A 186 -1.55 -1.27 -11.97
C LEU A 186 -0.59 -0.11 -12.30
N GLN A 187 -0.84 0.64 -13.38
CA GLN A 187 0.05 1.69 -13.86
C GLN A 187 -0.59 3.08 -13.93
N GLU A 188 -1.91 3.19 -13.72
CA GLU A 188 -2.61 4.47 -13.70
C GLU A 188 -2.90 4.97 -12.28
N VAL A 189 -3.02 6.30 -12.17
CA VAL A 189 -3.44 6.99 -10.95
C VAL A 189 -4.59 7.95 -11.23
N ASP A 190 -5.28 8.36 -10.18
CA ASP A 190 -6.32 9.39 -10.24
C ASP A 190 -5.74 10.80 -10.51
N ASN A 191 -4.63 11.15 -9.86
CA ASN A 191 -4.00 12.46 -9.92
C ASN A 191 -2.50 12.35 -10.26
N PRO A 192 -2.11 12.44 -11.55
CA PRO A 192 -0.71 12.35 -11.95
C PRO A 192 0.09 13.60 -11.57
N LEU A 193 1.40 13.44 -11.35
CA LEU A 193 2.34 14.56 -11.24
C LEU A 193 2.44 15.28 -12.59
N VAL A 194 2.22 16.59 -12.64
CA VAL A 194 2.28 17.37 -13.89
C VAL A 194 3.45 18.34 -13.88
N VAL A 195 4.30 18.29 -14.90
CA VAL A 195 5.51 19.12 -15.00
C VAL A 195 5.72 19.62 -16.42
N PRO A 196 6.40 20.77 -16.63
CA PRO A 196 6.76 21.24 -17.95
C PRO A 196 7.98 20.51 -18.51
N VAL A 197 7.99 20.30 -19.84
CA VAL A 197 9.15 19.84 -20.61
C VAL A 197 10.29 20.87 -20.53
N ASP A 198 11.53 20.39 -20.70
CA ASP A 198 12.76 21.19 -20.77
C ASP A 198 13.09 22.04 -19.53
N LYS A 199 12.47 21.73 -18.39
CA LYS A 199 12.73 22.36 -17.10
C LYS A 199 13.37 21.40 -16.11
N LYS A 200 14.31 21.90 -15.32
CA LYS A 200 14.95 21.12 -14.26
C LYS A 200 14.00 21.03 -13.07
N ILE A 201 13.43 19.84 -12.88
CA ILE A 201 12.49 19.55 -11.80
C ILE A 201 13.27 18.92 -10.65
N ARG A 202 13.33 19.60 -9.50
CA ARG A 202 13.87 19.04 -8.26
C ARG A 202 12.75 18.30 -7.53
N ILE A 203 13.00 17.04 -7.22
CA ILE A 203 12.12 16.19 -6.45
C ILE A 203 12.69 16.03 -5.06
N ILE A 204 11.95 16.46 -4.05
CA ILE A 204 12.29 16.29 -2.65
C ILE A 204 11.48 15.12 -2.11
N THR A 205 12.11 13.99 -1.82
CA THR A 205 11.44 12.77 -1.35
C THR A 205 11.52 12.61 0.18
N THR A 206 10.39 12.26 0.80
CA THR A 206 10.28 11.78 2.18
C THR A 206 9.11 10.81 2.32
N ALA A 207 8.89 10.20 3.48
CA ALA A 207 7.74 9.33 3.74
C ALA A 207 7.11 9.63 5.10
N ASN A 208 5.82 9.31 5.24
CA ASN A 208 5.07 9.53 6.47
C ASN A 208 4.90 8.27 7.33
N ASP A 209 5.21 7.09 6.79
CA ASP A 209 5.00 5.80 7.47
C ASP A 209 6.24 4.89 7.41
N VAL A 210 6.42 4.15 6.32
CA VAL A 210 7.52 3.22 6.08
C VAL A 210 8.42 3.72 4.96
N VAL A 211 9.50 3.00 4.65
CA VAL A 211 10.34 3.34 3.51
C VAL A 211 9.61 3.00 2.21
N HIS A 212 9.62 3.94 1.26
CA HIS A 212 9.17 3.75 -0.12
C HIS A 212 10.30 4.17 -1.06
N SER A 213 10.17 3.96 -2.37
CA SER A 213 11.13 4.51 -3.32
C SER A 213 10.49 4.99 -4.61
N TRP A 214 10.59 6.29 -4.86
CA TRP A 214 9.99 6.95 -6.02
C TRP A 214 10.88 6.73 -7.22
N TYR A 215 10.36 6.07 -8.25
CA TYR A 215 11.12 5.67 -9.44
C TYR A 215 10.34 5.92 -10.71
N VAL A 216 10.98 6.56 -11.70
CA VAL A 216 10.48 6.68 -13.07
C VAL A 216 11.59 6.22 -14.04
N PRO A 217 11.49 5.01 -14.64
CA PRO A 217 12.56 4.41 -15.44
C PRO A 217 13.01 5.28 -16.62
N ALA A 218 12.07 5.80 -17.42
CA ALA A 218 12.38 6.64 -18.57
C ALA A 218 13.17 7.92 -18.21
N PHE A 219 13.09 8.35 -16.94
CA PHE A 219 13.83 9.51 -16.42
C PHE A 219 15.19 9.16 -15.84
N GLY A 220 15.47 7.88 -15.59
CA GLY A 220 16.69 7.44 -14.91
C GLY A 220 16.76 7.89 -13.45
N VAL A 221 15.61 8.17 -12.81
CA VAL A 221 15.53 8.69 -11.44
C VAL A 221 14.88 7.70 -10.52
N LYS A 222 15.62 7.28 -9.49
CA LYS A 222 15.16 6.51 -8.32
C LYS A 222 15.66 7.20 -7.05
N GLN A 223 14.79 7.42 -6.08
CA GLN A 223 15.19 7.94 -4.77
C GLN A 223 14.26 7.41 -3.67
N ASP A 224 14.84 6.78 -2.64
CA ASP A 224 14.00 6.30 -1.53
C ASP A 224 13.51 7.44 -0.65
N ALA A 225 12.22 7.35 -0.34
CA ALA A 225 11.46 8.17 0.58
C ALA A 225 11.54 7.51 1.96
N ILE A 226 12.31 8.13 2.87
CA ILE A 226 12.60 7.58 4.20
C ILE A 226 11.93 8.47 5.26
N PRO A 227 11.13 7.90 6.19
CA PRO A 227 10.54 8.67 7.28
C PRO A 227 11.59 9.39 8.12
N GLY A 228 11.36 10.67 8.40
CA GLY A 228 12.29 11.51 9.18
C GLY A 228 13.50 12.05 8.41
N PHE A 229 13.67 11.68 7.14
CA PHE A 229 14.73 12.22 6.29
C PHE A 229 14.14 12.89 5.05
N VAL A 230 14.83 13.93 4.60
CA VAL A 230 14.53 14.62 3.34
C VAL A 230 15.69 14.38 2.41
N ARG A 231 15.43 13.74 1.27
CA ARG A 231 16.41 13.53 0.21
C ARG A 231 15.94 14.18 -1.06
N ASP A 232 16.86 14.55 -1.93
CA ASP A 232 16.52 15.16 -3.20
C ASP A 232 17.19 14.48 -4.38
N THR A 233 16.50 14.59 -5.51
CA THR A 233 16.96 14.17 -6.82
C THR A 233 16.38 15.15 -7.84
N TRP A 234 16.70 14.98 -9.12
CA TRP A 234 16.19 15.85 -10.17
C TRP A 234 16.06 15.12 -11.50
N PHE A 235 15.20 15.63 -12.36
CA PHE A 235 15.16 15.27 -13.77
C PHE A 235 14.86 16.48 -14.64
N LYS A 236 15.17 16.38 -15.93
CA LYS A 236 14.74 17.29 -16.98
C LYS A 236 14.26 16.45 -18.16
N ALA A 237 12.95 16.35 -18.33
CA ALA A 237 12.36 15.61 -19.45
C ALA A 237 12.47 16.45 -20.73
N GLU A 238 12.96 15.83 -21.81
CA GLU A 238 13.17 16.47 -23.12
C GLU A 238 12.03 16.19 -24.11
N LYS A 239 11.02 15.41 -23.69
CA LYS A 239 9.89 15.00 -24.51
C LYS A 239 8.58 15.11 -23.73
N VAL A 240 7.58 15.77 -24.34
CA VAL A 240 6.18 15.78 -23.87
C VAL A 240 5.62 14.36 -23.93
N GLY A 241 4.87 13.96 -22.90
CA GLY A 241 4.30 12.62 -22.82
C GLY A 241 3.84 12.25 -21.41
N VAL A 242 3.29 11.05 -21.28
CA VAL A 242 2.94 10.42 -20.01
C VAL A 242 3.99 9.37 -19.71
N TYR A 243 4.58 9.40 -18.53
CA TYR A 243 5.62 8.47 -18.10
C TYR A 243 5.23 7.76 -16.82
N ARG A 244 5.43 6.45 -16.80
CA ARG A 244 4.99 5.57 -15.71
C ARG A 244 6.17 5.11 -14.89
N GLY A 245 5.94 4.99 -13.60
CA GLY A 245 6.91 4.65 -12.58
C GLY A 245 6.27 3.86 -11.45
N PHE A 246 7.07 3.46 -10.48
CA PHE A 246 6.66 2.49 -9.46
C PHE A 246 7.31 2.77 -8.11
N CYS A 247 6.68 2.27 -7.05
CA CYS A 247 7.39 2.08 -5.80
C CYS A 247 8.42 0.96 -5.96
N THR A 248 9.67 1.20 -5.59
CA THR A 248 10.78 0.25 -5.75
C THR A 248 11.51 -0.06 -4.45
N GLU A 249 10.82 0.10 -3.32
CA GLU A 249 11.25 -0.38 -2.00
C GLU A 249 10.07 -1.06 -1.32
N LEU A 250 10.27 -2.27 -0.81
CA LEU A 250 9.18 -3.09 -0.26
C LEU A 250 8.53 -2.39 0.95
N CYS A 251 7.29 -1.92 0.76
CA CYS A 251 6.57 -1.09 1.74
C CYS A 251 5.29 -1.74 2.31
N GLY A 252 5.17 -3.07 2.17
CA GLY A 252 4.08 -3.87 2.76
C GLY A 252 3.13 -4.50 1.74
N LYS A 253 1.94 -4.91 2.20
CA LYS A 253 0.99 -5.73 1.45
C LYS A 253 0.68 -5.20 0.05
N GLU A 254 0.39 -3.91 -0.07
CA GLU A 254 0.00 -3.31 -1.35
C GLU A 254 1.18 -2.59 -2.04
N HIS A 255 2.43 -3.02 -1.80
CA HIS A 255 3.62 -2.43 -2.42
C HIS A 255 3.52 -2.31 -3.95
N ALA A 256 2.94 -3.32 -4.62
CA ALA A 256 2.76 -3.34 -6.08
C ALA A 256 1.60 -2.44 -6.59
N TYR A 257 0.86 -1.76 -5.70
CA TYR A 257 -0.39 -1.05 -6.02
C TYR A 257 -0.28 0.46 -5.79
N MET A 258 0.92 1.02 -5.89
CA MET A 258 1.17 2.46 -5.75
C MET A 258 2.08 3.00 -6.86
N PRO A 259 1.60 2.99 -8.11
CA PRO A 259 2.37 3.48 -9.25
C PRO A 259 2.58 4.99 -9.18
N VAL A 260 3.49 5.45 -10.03
CA VAL A 260 3.79 6.86 -10.28
C VAL A 260 3.40 7.16 -11.72
N VAL A 261 2.69 8.26 -11.95
CA VAL A 261 2.44 8.76 -13.30
C VAL A 261 2.90 10.21 -13.36
N VAL A 262 3.69 10.54 -14.36
CA VAL A 262 4.18 11.90 -14.62
C VAL A 262 3.74 12.35 -16.01
N ASN A 263 2.94 13.40 -16.06
CA ASN A 263 2.55 14.08 -17.28
C ASN A 263 3.52 15.24 -17.55
N VAL A 264 4.35 15.07 -18.57
CA VAL A 264 5.24 16.13 -19.06
C VAL A 264 4.51 16.90 -20.15
N LEU A 265 4.23 18.17 -19.92
CA LEU A 265 3.47 19.03 -20.81
C LEU A 265 4.34 20.09 -21.49
N SER A 266 3.81 20.71 -22.55
CA SER A 266 4.36 21.95 -23.07
C SER A 266 4.30 23.05 -21.99
N ALA A 267 5.12 24.10 -22.12
CA ALA A 267 5.10 25.21 -21.16
C ALA A 267 3.72 25.90 -21.10
N ASP A 268 3.04 26.04 -22.24
CA ASP A 268 1.71 26.65 -22.33
C ASP A 268 0.65 25.76 -21.68
N ASP A 269 0.66 24.46 -21.94
CA ASP A 269 -0.32 23.54 -21.35
C ASP A 269 -0.08 23.32 -19.86
N TYR A 270 1.18 23.36 -19.41
CA TYR A 270 1.49 23.39 -17.98
C TYR A 270 0.93 24.66 -17.32
N THR A 271 1.09 25.83 -17.94
CA THR A 271 0.51 27.08 -17.43
C THR A 271 -1.02 26.99 -17.32
N LYS A 272 -1.69 26.51 -18.38
CA LYS A 272 -3.15 26.29 -18.35
C LYS A 272 -3.56 25.31 -17.25
N TRP A 273 -2.81 24.23 -17.07
CA TRP A 273 -3.08 23.26 -16.01
C TRP A 273 -2.93 23.90 -14.63
N VAL A 274 -1.85 24.65 -14.38
CA VAL A 274 -1.64 25.38 -13.13
C VAL A 274 -2.79 26.35 -12.86
N ASP A 275 -3.20 27.14 -13.85
CA ASP A 275 -4.31 28.09 -13.70
C ASP A 275 -5.63 27.37 -13.41
N ALA A 276 -5.87 26.22 -14.05
CA ALA A 276 -7.04 25.40 -13.78
C ALA A 276 -7.01 24.81 -12.37
N GLN A 277 -5.85 24.35 -11.88
CA GLN A 277 -5.71 23.85 -10.50
C GLN A 277 -5.91 24.97 -9.48
N LYS A 278 -5.28 26.14 -9.69
CA LYS A 278 -5.47 27.32 -8.84
C LYS A 278 -6.92 27.78 -8.84
N LYS A 279 -7.58 27.77 -10.00
CA LYS A 279 -9.02 28.02 -10.10
C LYS A 279 -9.79 26.97 -9.34
N LYS A 280 -9.54 25.67 -9.48
CA LYS A 280 -10.21 24.62 -8.70
C LYS A 280 -9.98 24.79 -7.20
N MET A 281 -8.80 25.17 -6.76
CA MET A 281 -8.53 25.48 -5.35
C MET A 281 -9.28 26.73 -4.88
N ALA A 282 -9.52 27.69 -5.78
CA ALA A 282 -10.29 28.91 -5.51
C ALA A 282 -11.81 28.77 -5.79
N SER A 283 -12.23 27.74 -6.54
CA SER A 283 -13.58 27.53 -7.09
C SER A 283 -14.23 26.24 -6.62
N SER A 284 -13.49 25.37 -5.92
CA SER A 284 -14.08 24.61 -4.84
C SER A 284 -14.90 25.63 -4.08
N THR A 285 -16.22 25.47 -4.09
CA THR A 285 -17.28 26.31 -3.49
C THR A 285 -17.12 26.51 -1.98
N ASP A 286 -15.91 26.32 -1.51
CA ASP A 286 -15.41 26.36 -0.17
C ASP A 286 -15.06 27.81 0.15
N ASP A 287 -16.07 28.67 0.19
CA ASP A 287 -15.93 29.95 0.89
C ASP A 287 -15.88 29.63 2.39
N PRO A 288 -14.74 29.76 3.07
CA PRO A 288 -14.64 29.47 4.51
C PRO A 288 -15.45 30.45 5.37
N ASN A 289 -15.89 31.58 4.78
CA ASN A 289 -16.74 32.58 5.43
C ASN A 289 -18.22 32.38 5.16
N LYS A 290 -18.60 31.51 4.22
CA LYS A 290 -20.00 31.11 4.02
C LYS A 290 -20.45 30.26 5.20
N THR A 291 -21.66 30.50 5.67
CA THR A 291 -22.36 29.57 6.59
C THR A 291 -23.02 28.48 5.74
N TYR A 292 -22.60 27.23 5.92
CA TYR A 292 -23.14 26.08 5.20
C TYR A 292 -24.34 25.51 5.92
N THR A 293 -25.25 24.88 5.18
CA THR A 293 -26.36 24.10 5.73
C THR A 293 -25.91 22.68 6.08
N MET A 294 -26.67 22.01 6.96
CA MET A 294 -26.43 20.60 7.31
C MET A 294 -26.40 19.70 6.07
N ASP A 295 -27.34 19.88 5.14
CA ASP A 295 -27.45 19.05 3.93
C ASP A 295 -26.27 19.26 2.97
N GLU A 296 -25.79 20.51 2.81
CA GLU A 296 -24.58 20.80 2.03
C GLU A 296 -23.35 20.11 2.63
N LEU A 297 -23.16 20.21 3.95
CA LEU A 297 -22.03 19.60 4.65
C LEU A 297 -22.11 18.08 4.65
N LYS A 298 -23.29 17.48 4.85
CA LYS A 298 -23.46 16.02 4.81
C LYS A 298 -23.23 15.46 3.40
N THR A 299 -23.75 16.13 2.37
CA THR A 299 -23.58 15.70 0.98
C THR A 299 -22.11 15.75 0.56
N ARG A 300 -21.42 16.85 0.86
CA ARG A 300 -19.98 16.99 0.60
C ARG A 300 -19.17 16.02 1.48
N GLY A 301 -19.54 15.89 2.75
CA GLY A 301 -18.87 15.03 3.71
C GLY A 301 -18.89 13.56 3.33
N ALA A 302 -19.99 13.08 2.73
CA ALA A 302 -20.07 11.73 2.18
C ALA A 302 -19.02 11.48 1.07
N GLN A 303 -18.78 12.46 0.20
CA GLN A 303 -17.79 12.38 -0.86
C GLN A 303 -16.36 12.39 -0.31
N VAL A 304 -16.08 13.29 0.64
CA VAL A 304 -14.78 13.35 1.33
C VAL A 304 -14.52 12.05 2.09
N TYR A 305 -15.53 11.51 2.77
CA TYR A 305 -15.46 10.24 3.49
C TYR A 305 -15.13 9.07 2.56
N ALA A 306 -15.87 8.93 1.44
CA ALA A 306 -15.65 7.87 0.48
C ALA A 306 -14.24 7.88 -0.10
N SER A 307 -13.70 9.07 -0.37
CA SER A 307 -12.40 9.25 -1.02
C SER A 307 -11.22 9.07 -0.06
N ASN A 308 -11.38 9.41 1.22
CA ASN A 308 -10.27 9.54 2.16
C ASN A 308 -10.35 8.59 3.36
N CYS A 309 -11.55 8.35 3.88
CA CYS A 309 -11.76 7.69 5.18
C CYS A 309 -12.21 6.23 5.03
N ALA A 310 -13.03 5.94 4.01
CA ALA A 310 -13.69 4.65 3.83
C ALA A 310 -12.73 3.48 3.62
N VAL A 311 -11.52 3.72 3.12
CA VAL A 311 -10.50 2.68 2.94
C VAL A 311 -10.12 2.00 4.27
N CYS A 312 -10.14 2.75 5.37
CA CYS A 312 -9.83 2.24 6.71
C CYS A 312 -11.10 2.00 7.53
N HIS A 313 -12.06 2.94 7.47
CA HIS A 313 -13.25 2.91 8.31
C HIS A 313 -14.45 2.17 7.69
N GLN A 314 -14.27 1.62 6.48
CA GLN A 314 -15.29 1.00 5.63
C GLN A 314 -16.36 1.99 5.15
N PRO A 315 -16.99 1.80 3.98
CA PRO A 315 -18.10 2.66 3.53
C PRO A 315 -19.28 2.71 4.52
N THR A 316 -19.42 1.68 5.37
CA THR A 316 -20.45 1.57 6.40
C THR A 316 -20.06 2.20 7.74
N GLY A 317 -18.85 2.77 7.88
CA GLY A 317 -18.38 3.34 9.14
C GLY A 317 -18.03 2.33 10.23
N LYS A 318 -18.13 1.02 9.96
CA LYS A 318 -17.90 -0.04 10.96
C LYS A 318 -16.43 -0.32 11.28
N GLY A 319 -15.50 0.19 10.48
CA GLY A 319 -14.08 -0.14 10.60
C GLY A 319 -13.78 -1.62 10.39
N ALA A 320 -12.52 -2.01 10.54
CA ALA A 320 -12.08 -3.40 10.51
C ALA A 320 -10.73 -3.56 11.22
N GLY A 321 -10.60 -4.57 12.06
CA GLY A 321 -9.34 -4.87 12.77
C GLY A 321 -8.83 -3.69 13.61
N GLN A 322 -7.67 -3.15 13.24
CA GLN A 322 -7.02 -2.02 13.91
C GLN A 322 -7.65 -0.65 13.58
N PHE A 323 -8.52 -0.58 12.58
CA PHE A 323 -9.22 0.64 12.19
C PHE A 323 -10.57 0.70 12.89
N PRO A 324 -10.77 1.62 13.86
CA PRO A 324 -11.96 1.62 14.70
C PRO A 324 -13.22 1.98 13.93
N ALA A 325 -14.38 1.54 14.43
CA ALA A 325 -15.66 2.02 13.96
C ALA A 325 -15.81 3.52 14.22
N ILE A 326 -16.36 4.24 13.25
CA ILE A 326 -16.88 5.61 13.41
C ILE A 326 -18.37 5.53 13.77
N ASP A 327 -19.10 4.60 13.16
CA ASP A 327 -20.50 4.32 13.45
C ASP A 327 -20.68 3.83 14.90
N GLY A 328 -21.51 4.53 15.68
CA GLY A 328 -21.75 4.29 17.10
C GLY A 328 -20.57 4.62 18.01
N SER A 329 -19.52 5.29 17.50
CA SER A 329 -18.30 5.52 18.27
C SER A 329 -18.46 6.62 19.32
N LYS A 330 -17.68 6.55 20.40
CA LYS A 330 -17.62 7.60 21.42
C LYS A 330 -17.07 8.93 20.88
N ILE A 331 -16.27 8.88 19.82
CA ILE A 331 -15.71 10.07 19.18
C ILE A 331 -16.77 10.77 18.32
N ALA A 332 -17.48 10.02 17.47
CA ALA A 332 -18.53 10.58 16.63
C ALA A 332 -19.74 11.08 17.43
N ASN A 333 -20.09 10.42 18.54
CA ASN A 333 -21.21 10.82 19.40
C ASN A 333 -20.78 11.69 20.61
N GLY A 334 -19.48 11.90 20.81
CA GLY A 334 -18.91 12.70 21.90
C GLY A 334 -18.72 14.17 21.53
N PRO A 335 -17.95 14.95 22.31
CA PRO A 335 -17.68 16.35 22.03
C PRO A 335 -17.02 16.57 20.66
N VAL A 336 -17.52 17.53 19.88
CA VAL A 336 -17.01 17.84 18.53
C VAL A 336 -15.53 18.20 18.52
N ALA A 337 -15.03 18.87 19.56
CA ALA A 337 -13.61 19.22 19.72
C ALA A 337 -12.68 18.00 19.62
N GLU A 338 -13.05 16.88 20.26
CA GLU A 338 -12.22 15.67 20.25
C GLU A 338 -12.20 15.03 18.87
N HIS A 339 -13.34 15.03 18.19
CA HIS A 339 -13.45 14.51 16.82
C HIS A 339 -12.61 15.33 15.85
N VAL A 340 -12.75 16.67 15.89
CA VAL A 340 -11.97 17.59 15.05
C VAL A 340 -10.48 17.47 15.31
N ASN A 341 -10.07 17.32 16.57
CA ASN A 341 -8.67 17.14 16.92
C ASN A 341 -8.06 15.87 16.31
N ILE A 342 -8.80 14.76 16.33
CA ILE A 342 -8.34 13.49 15.72
C ILE A 342 -8.24 13.63 14.20
N VAL A 343 -9.19 14.26 13.54
CA VAL A 343 -9.14 14.45 12.07
C VAL A 343 -7.98 15.35 11.67
N LEU A 344 -7.74 16.46 12.40
CA LEU A 344 -6.64 17.38 12.09
C LEU A 344 -5.26 16.74 12.30
N HIS A 345 -5.06 16.03 13.42
CA HIS A 345 -3.74 15.60 13.87
C HIS A 345 -3.46 14.11 13.67
N GLY A 346 -4.46 13.33 13.28
CA GLY A 346 -4.36 11.88 13.20
C GLY A 346 -4.30 11.22 14.59
N LYS A 347 -4.38 9.89 14.63
CA LYS A 347 -4.22 9.09 15.84
C LYS A 347 -3.85 7.65 15.48
N GLY A 348 -2.75 7.15 16.03
CA GLY A 348 -2.26 5.81 15.70
C GLY A 348 -1.90 5.69 14.22
N ALA A 349 -2.55 4.77 13.50
CA ALA A 349 -2.36 4.57 12.06
C ALA A 349 -3.14 5.55 11.17
N MET A 350 -4.04 6.38 11.74
CA MET A 350 -4.77 7.39 10.98
C MET A 350 -3.87 8.62 10.73
N PRO A 351 -3.61 9.01 9.46
CA PRO A 351 -2.76 10.15 9.15
C PRO A 351 -3.42 11.49 9.55
N PRO A 352 -2.64 12.55 9.80
CA PRO A 352 -3.17 13.89 9.98
C PRO A 352 -3.76 14.42 8.66
N TRP A 353 -4.95 15.02 8.71
CA TRP A 353 -5.60 15.60 7.52
C TRP A 353 -5.46 17.12 7.43
N GLN A 354 -4.87 17.77 8.42
CA GLN A 354 -4.69 19.23 8.43
C GLN A 354 -3.95 19.76 7.19
N THR A 355 -3.01 19.02 6.61
CA THR A 355 -2.26 19.50 5.44
C THR A 355 -2.93 19.18 4.10
N THR A 356 -3.92 18.28 4.11
CA THR A 356 -4.42 17.63 2.89
C THR A 356 -5.86 18.01 2.58
N LEU A 357 -6.69 18.21 3.61
CA LEU A 357 -8.08 18.66 3.46
C LEU A 357 -8.20 20.12 3.88
N ASN A 358 -9.02 20.89 3.15
CA ASN A 358 -9.32 22.27 3.52
C ASN A 358 -10.38 22.35 4.64
N ASP A 359 -10.64 23.55 5.14
CA ASP A 359 -11.54 23.78 6.28
C ASP A 359 -12.98 23.32 6.00
N VAL A 360 -13.46 23.48 4.78
CA VAL A 360 -14.81 23.09 4.38
C VAL A 360 -14.93 21.57 4.25
N GLU A 361 -13.90 20.90 3.73
CA GLU A 361 -13.86 19.44 3.64
C GLU A 361 -13.81 18.79 5.02
N ILE A 362 -13.02 19.31 5.95
CA ILE A 362 -12.97 18.83 7.34
C ILE A 362 -14.30 19.10 8.05
N ALA A 363 -14.86 20.30 7.90
CA ALA A 363 -16.19 20.65 8.41
C ALA A 363 -17.26 19.67 7.89
N SER A 364 -17.21 19.36 6.60
CA SER A 364 -18.15 18.48 5.92
C SER A 364 -18.03 17.04 6.39
N VAL A 365 -16.81 16.47 6.40
CA VAL A 365 -16.61 15.05 6.75
C VAL A 365 -16.93 14.78 8.21
N VAL A 366 -16.53 15.67 9.13
CA VAL A 366 -16.86 15.56 10.56
C VAL A 366 -18.37 15.68 10.76
N THR A 367 -19.03 16.62 10.09
CA THR A 367 -20.50 16.75 10.16
C THR A 367 -21.20 15.51 9.62
N TYR A 368 -20.74 14.95 8.49
CA TYR A 368 -21.28 13.72 7.93
C TYR A 368 -21.12 12.53 8.88
N GLU A 369 -19.91 12.29 9.38
CA GLU A 369 -19.60 11.16 10.27
C GLU A 369 -20.43 11.20 11.57
N ARG A 370 -20.66 12.40 12.13
CA ARG A 370 -21.45 12.59 13.36
C ARG A 370 -22.96 12.45 13.17
N ASN A 371 -23.43 12.49 11.93
CA ASN A 371 -24.87 12.48 11.58
C ASN A 371 -25.24 11.40 10.55
N SER A 372 -24.42 10.34 10.46
CA SER A 372 -24.63 9.22 9.55
C SER A 372 -24.63 7.89 10.31
N TRP A 373 -25.22 6.87 9.69
CA TRP A 373 -25.41 5.55 10.28
C TRP A 373 -26.19 5.62 11.60
N SER A 374 -25.69 5.04 12.69
CA SER A 374 -26.27 5.14 14.02
C SER A 374 -25.81 6.38 14.82
N ASN A 375 -24.97 7.24 14.23
CA ASN A 375 -24.56 8.48 14.87
C ASN A 375 -25.64 9.54 14.71
N HIS A 376 -26.08 10.07 15.85
CA HIS A 376 -27.16 11.06 15.93
C HIS A 376 -26.75 12.23 16.83
N ALA A 377 -25.54 12.77 16.62
CA ALA A 377 -25.06 13.90 17.40
C ALA A 377 -25.92 15.16 17.17
N GLY A 378 -26.51 15.32 15.98
CA GLY A 378 -27.41 16.43 15.64
C GLY A 378 -26.71 17.78 15.47
N ASP A 379 -25.39 17.84 15.66
CA ASP A 379 -24.58 19.03 15.53
C ASP A 379 -23.87 19.10 14.16
N MET A 380 -23.42 20.28 13.80
CA MET A 380 -22.68 20.53 12.56
C MET A 380 -21.49 21.43 12.84
N LEU A 381 -20.43 21.21 12.07
CA LEU A 381 -19.20 21.96 12.16
C LEU A 381 -19.11 22.92 10.97
N GLN A 382 -18.91 24.22 11.23
CA GLN A 382 -18.67 25.21 10.20
C GLN A 382 -17.18 25.31 9.84
N PRO A 383 -16.84 25.70 8.60
CA PRO A 383 -15.43 25.84 8.18
C PRO A 383 -14.63 26.81 9.05
N LYS A 384 -15.24 27.93 9.46
CA LYS A 384 -14.61 28.89 10.37
C LYS A 384 -14.19 28.26 11.71
N GLN A 385 -14.95 27.28 12.21
CA GLN A 385 -14.61 26.58 13.44
C GLN A 385 -13.41 25.63 13.23
N VAL A 386 -13.21 25.11 12.02
CA VAL A 386 -12.02 24.34 11.66
C VAL A 386 -10.81 25.27 11.52
N ALA A 387 -10.97 26.42 10.88
CA ALA A 387 -9.93 27.44 10.78
C ALA A 387 -9.44 27.89 12.17
N ASP A 388 -10.37 28.13 13.10
CA ASP A 388 -10.06 28.43 14.50
C ASP A 388 -9.34 27.25 15.18
N ALA A 389 -9.77 26.00 14.94
CA ALA A 389 -9.16 24.80 15.52
C ALA A 389 -7.71 24.58 15.07
N ARG A 390 -7.38 24.90 13.81
CA ARG A 390 -6.01 24.89 13.28
C ARG A 390 -5.10 25.88 14.01
N ASN A 391 -5.67 26.98 14.50
CA ASN A 391 -4.98 27.99 15.28
C ASN A 391 -5.04 27.71 16.79
N GLY A 392 -5.41 26.48 17.19
CA GLY A 392 -5.43 26.03 18.59
C GLY A 392 -6.73 26.30 19.34
N LYS A 393 -7.74 26.90 18.69
CA LYS A 393 -9.04 27.18 19.31
C LYS A 393 -10.08 26.15 18.88
N MET A 394 -10.19 25.06 19.64
CA MET A 394 -11.12 23.97 19.34
C MET A 394 -12.60 24.41 19.46
N PRO A 395 -13.51 23.86 18.64
CA PRO A 395 -14.93 24.18 18.70
C PRO A 395 -15.57 23.76 20.02
N GLU A 396 -16.31 24.67 20.65
CA GLU A 396 -17.11 24.38 21.84
C GLU A 396 -18.33 23.52 21.46
N GLY A 397 -18.70 22.57 22.32
CA GLY A 397 -19.74 21.56 22.06
C GLY A 397 -21.06 22.16 21.58
N GLY A 398 -21.65 21.56 20.55
CA GLY A 398 -22.85 22.03 19.86
C GLY A 398 -24.06 22.23 20.78
N GLY A 399 -24.19 23.43 21.32
CA GLY A 399 -25.41 23.94 21.92
C GLY A 399 -26.32 24.50 20.84
N THR A 400 -27.54 23.99 20.78
CA THR A 400 -28.67 24.47 19.98
C THR A 400 -28.67 25.99 19.78
N THR A 401 -28.50 26.45 18.54
CA THR A 401 -28.80 27.84 18.14
C THR A 401 -30.01 27.83 17.20
N ALA A 402 -31.20 27.82 17.81
CA ALA A 402 -32.38 28.39 17.20
C ALA A 402 -32.79 29.60 18.06
N ALA A 403 -32.36 30.79 17.67
CA ALA A 403 -32.81 32.03 18.27
C ALA A 403 -33.77 32.75 17.31
N ALA A 404 -34.99 32.97 17.82
CA ALA A 404 -35.80 34.19 17.71
C ALA A 404 -37.24 33.98 17.18
N ALA A 405 -38.22 33.97 18.09
CA ALA A 405 -39.37 34.88 18.08
C ALA A 405 -40.09 34.85 19.44
N ALA A 406 -40.56 36.02 19.88
CA ALA A 406 -40.99 36.35 21.22
C ALA A 406 -42.46 36.00 21.54
N SER A 407 -42.73 35.96 22.85
CA SER A 407 -44.00 36.21 23.57
C SER A 407 -45.17 35.20 23.47
N ALA A 408 -45.52 34.67 24.65
CA ALA A 408 -46.71 33.88 25.04
C ALA A 408 -48.00 34.76 25.11
N PRO A 409 -49.23 34.27 25.49
CA PRO A 409 -49.60 32.97 26.09
C PRO A 409 -50.94 32.30 25.65
N GLU A 410 -51.13 31.06 26.15
CA GLU A 410 -52.38 30.31 26.48
C GLU A 410 -53.64 30.36 25.60
N ALA A 411 -54.06 29.21 25.06
CA ALA A 411 -55.21 28.38 25.52
C ALA A 411 -55.89 27.54 24.41
N ALA A 412 -56.38 26.36 24.84
CA ALA A 412 -57.49 25.55 24.31
C ALA A 412 -57.29 24.61 23.09
N SER A 413 -57.09 23.33 23.42
CA SER A 413 -57.93 22.17 23.08
C SER A 413 -58.63 22.11 21.70
N ALA A 414 -58.29 21.10 20.89
CA ALA A 414 -59.27 20.19 20.28
C ALA A 414 -58.64 18.89 19.75
N ALA A 415 -59.07 17.78 20.36
CA ALA A 415 -59.37 16.43 19.85
C ALA A 415 -58.66 15.84 18.60
N ALA A 416 -58.19 14.60 18.80
CA ALA A 416 -57.84 13.59 17.81
C ALA A 416 -59.04 13.12 16.94
N PRO A 417 -58.82 12.21 15.96
CA PRO A 417 -59.00 10.80 16.32
C PRO A 417 -58.05 9.77 15.67
N ALA A 418 -57.96 8.63 16.39
CA ALA A 418 -57.79 7.22 15.98
C ALA A 418 -56.56 6.82 15.13
N ALA A 419 -55.59 6.05 15.61
CA ALA A 419 -55.60 4.70 16.21
C ALA A 419 -56.01 3.57 15.25
N ALA A 420 -55.01 2.74 14.90
CA ALA A 420 -55.16 1.32 14.61
C ALA A 420 -53.88 0.59 15.06
N GLU A 421 -53.92 0.04 16.29
CA GLU A 421 -53.18 -1.16 16.71
C GLU A 421 -53.72 -2.37 15.92
N ALA A 422 -53.15 -3.57 15.82
CA ALA A 422 -52.18 -4.35 16.58
C ALA A 422 -51.63 -5.40 15.57
N SER A 423 -50.53 -6.13 15.80
CA SER A 423 -50.52 -7.26 16.73
C SER A 423 -49.10 -7.81 16.92
N ALA A 424 -48.68 -7.93 18.17
CA ALA A 424 -47.76 -8.99 18.59
C ALA A 424 -48.53 -10.32 18.74
N PRO A 425 -47.84 -11.46 18.70
CA PRO A 425 -48.06 -12.46 19.74
C PRO A 425 -46.76 -12.84 20.45
N ALA A 426 -46.93 -13.21 21.72
CA ALA A 426 -45.88 -13.56 22.65
C ALA A 426 -45.62 -15.07 22.72
N ALA A 427 -44.37 -15.36 23.10
CA ALA A 427 -43.91 -16.40 24.02
C ALA A 427 -43.71 -17.87 23.57
N SER A 428 -42.43 -18.23 23.72
CA SER A 428 -41.87 -19.50 24.20
C SER A 428 -41.64 -20.62 23.19
N GLY A 429 -40.35 -20.91 23.01
CA GLY A 429 -39.78 -22.06 22.32
C GLY A 429 -38.28 -21.93 22.41
N ALA A 430 -37.68 -22.61 23.38
CA ALA A 430 -36.24 -22.78 23.44
C ALA A 430 -35.77 -23.52 22.18
N GLU A 431 -34.84 -22.94 21.41
CA GLU A 431 -33.76 -23.68 20.73
C GLU A 431 -32.80 -22.78 19.94
N ALA A 432 -31.54 -23.20 20.00
CA ALA A 432 -30.43 -22.96 19.07
C ALA A 432 -29.84 -21.54 18.94
N THR A 433 -28.77 -21.34 19.70
CA THR A 433 -27.61 -20.49 19.37
C THR A 433 -27.26 -20.59 17.87
N PRO A 434 -27.13 -19.48 17.12
CA PRO A 434 -26.48 -19.53 15.82
C PRO A 434 -25.00 -19.85 16.05
N ALA A 435 -24.55 -20.93 15.44
CA ALA A 435 -23.21 -21.48 15.51
C ALA A 435 -22.12 -20.40 15.35
N ALA A 436 -21.08 -20.54 16.16
CA ALA A 436 -19.81 -19.83 16.03
C ALA A 436 -19.32 -19.94 14.58
N GLN A 437 -19.28 -18.80 13.90
CA GLN A 437 -18.58 -18.67 12.64
C GLN A 437 -17.09 -18.88 12.96
N ALA A 438 -16.54 -20.00 12.50
CA ALA A 438 -15.16 -20.41 12.76
C ALA A 438 -14.20 -19.35 12.18
N ALA A 439 -13.75 -18.42 13.00
CA ALA A 439 -12.57 -17.63 12.70
C ALA A 439 -11.38 -18.61 12.64
N GLY A 440 -10.71 -18.69 11.49
CA GLY A 440 -9.48 -19.47 11.37
C GLY A 440 -8.37 -18.88 12.25
N LEU A 441 -7.34 -19.69 12.54
CA LEU A 441 -6.10 -19.18 13.13
C LEU A 441 -5.41 -18.20 12.14
N PRO A 442 -4.67 -17.17 12.62
CA PRO A 442 -4.19 -17.00 13.99
C PRO A 442 -5.19 -16.34 14.96
N ALA A 443 -5.08 -16.70 16.23
CA ALA A 443 -5.81 -16.08 17.34
C ALA A 443 -4.81 -15.58 18.41
N SER A 444 -5.11 -14.48 19.08
CA SER A 444 -4.20 -13.87 20.08
C SER A 444 -4.83 -13.82 21.47
N VAL A 445 -4.03 -14.12 22.49
CA VAL A 445 -4.38 -13.94 23.91
C VAL A 445 -3.50 -12.85 24.51
N TYR A 446 -4.09 -11.77 25.03
CA TYR A 446 -3.37 -10.63 25.57
C TYR A 446 -3.32 -10.65 27.10
N PHE A 447 -2.12 -10.56 27.68
CA PHE A 447 -1.95 -10.63 29.12
C PHE A 447 -1.81 -9.25 29.76
N GLU A 448 -2.26 -9.15 31.00
CA GLU A 448 -2.00 -8.02 31.87
C GLU A 448 -0.50 -7.86 32.16
N THR A 449 -0.08 -6.62 32.44
CA THR A 449 1.30 -6.27 32.75
C THR A 449 1.82 -7.09 33.94
N GLY A 450 2.98 -7.73 33.76
CA GLY A 450 3.61 -8.56 34.80
C GLY A 450 2.90 -9.88 35.15
N LYS A 451 1.80 -10.23 34.47
CA LYS A 451 1.01 -11.43 34.76
C LYS A 451 1.12 -12.50 33.66
N SER A 452 1.02 -13.76 34.06
CA SER A 452 0.89 -14.94 33.19
C SER A 452 -0.40 -15.73 33.44
N THR A 453 -1.26 -15.24 34.33
CA THR A 453 -2.60 -15.77 34.55
C THR A 453 -3.47 -15.53 33.32
N LEU A 454 -4.16 -16.57 32.85
CA LEU A 454 -5.02 -16.49 31.66
C LEU A 454 -6.18 -15.50 31.90
N PRO A 455 -6.40 -14.51 31.01
CA PRO A 455 -7.48 -13.54 31.16
C PRO A 455 -8.84 -14.14 30.74
N ALA A 456 -9.94 -13.53 31.19
CA ALA A 456 -11.29 -14.07 30.99
C ALA A 456 -11.73 -14.10 29.51
N ASP A 457 -11.22 -13.19 28.69
CA ASP A 457 -11.45 -13.09 27.26
C ASP A 457 -10.64 -14.12 26.42
N ALA A 458 -9.63 -14.76 27.01
CA ALA A 458 -8.83 -15.80 26.35
C ALA A 458 -9.65 -17.03 25.93
N ASN A 459 -10.80 -17.27 26.58
CA ASN A 459 -11.62 -18.45 26.30
C ASN A 459 -12.06 -18.47 24.82
N ASN A 460 -12.35 -17.33 24.21
CA ASN A 460 -12.72 -17.28 22.80
C ASN A 460 -11.57 -17.74 21.89
N ALA A 461 -10.35 -17.24 22.13
CA ALA A 461 -9.16 -17.64 21.37
C ALA A 461 -8.81 -19.13 21.56
N VAL A 462 -8.93 -19.64 22.80
CA VAL A 462 -8.70 -21.05 23.13
C VAL A 462 -9.73 -21.97 22.46
N GLN A 463 -11.02 -21.62 22.51
CA GLN A 463 -12.08 -22.40 21.87
C GLN A 463 -11.97 -22.35 20.33
N THR A 464 -11.59 -21.21 19.77
CA THR A 464 -11.33 -21.06 18.33
C THR A 464 -10.19 -21.97 17.89
N ALA A 465 -9.09 -22.00 18.64
CA ALA A 465 -7.96 -22.87 18.35
C ALA A 465 -8.27 -24.36 18.57
N ALA A 466 -9.06 -24.71 19.59
CA ALA A 466 -9.51 -26.08 19.82
C ALA A 466 -10.44 -26.57 18.69
N ALA A 467 -11.36 -25.71 18.23
CA ALA A 467 -12.21 -25.99 17.07
C ALA A 467 -11.38 -26.18 15.79
N TYR A 468 -10.36 -25.35 15.58
CA TYR A 468 -9.42 -25.50 14.47
C TYR A 468 -8.64 -26.83 14.54
N ALA A 469 -8.12 -27.20 15.72
CA ALA A 469 -7.42 -28.46 15.93
C ALA A 469 -8.30 -29.70 15.67
N LYS A 470 -9.59 -29.59 16.02
CA LYS A 470 -10.58 -30.65 15.78
C LYS A 470 -10.93 -30.77 14.29
N ALA A 471 -11.03 -29.65 13.58
CA ALA A 471 -11.30 -29.61 12.14
C ALA A 471 -10.11 -30.05 11.29
N HIS A 472 -8.88 -29.91 11.81
CA HIS A 472 -7.64 -30.25 11.10
C HIS A 472 -6.82 -31.25 11.93
N PRO A 473 -7.14 -32.56 11.92
CA PRO A 473 -6.52 -33.56 12.80
C PRO A 473 -4.99 -33.68 12.63
N ASP A 474 -4.47 -33.37 11.44
CA ASP A 474 -3.04 -33.44 11.13
C ASP A 474 -2.27 -32.14 11.41
N ALA A 475 -2.97 -31.03 11.68
CA ALA A 475 -2.33 -29.74 11.92
C ALA A 475 -1.77 -29.65 13.34
N LYS A 476 -0.55 -29.12 13.47
CA LYS A 476 0.03 -28.70 14.76
C LYS A 476 -0.29 -27.23 15.02
N ILE A 477 -0.37 -26.84 16.28
CA ILE A 477 -0.61 -25.47 16.74
C ILE A 477 0.68 -24.93 17.32
N ALA A 478 1.17 -23.81 16.79
CA ALA A 478 2.30 -23.07 17.34
C ALA A 478 1.81 -22.00 18.32
N LEU A 479 2.51 -21.87 19.46
CA LEU A 479 2.32 -20.79 20.42
C LEU A 479 3.57 -19.92 20.49
N SER A 480 3.46 -18.67 20.04
CA SER A 480 4.52 -17.65 20.14
C SER A 480 4.17 -16.65 21.23
N GLY A 481 4.95 -16.63 22.31
CA GLY A 481 4.84 -15.62 23.37
C GLY A 481 5.72 -14.41 23.07
N PHE A 482 5.19 -13.20 23.21
CA PHE A 482 5.93 -11.97 22.95
C PHE A 482 6.47 -11.35 24.23
N THR A 483 7.68 -10.76 24.15
CA THR A 483 8.36 -10.10 25.27
C THR A 483 8.12 -8.59 25.29
N ASP A 484 7.92 -8.02 26.47
CA ASP A 484 7.84 -6.57 26.69
C ASP A 484 9.15 -5.86 26.27
N ALA A 485 9.04 -4.69 25.62
CA ALA A 485 10.19 -3.88 25.15
C ALA A 485 10.87 -3.07 26.26
N THR A 486 10.25 -2.99 27.44
CA THR A 486 10.74 -2.29 28.63
C THR A 486 10.84 -3.27 29.80
N GLY A 487 11.86 -3.15 30.65
CA GLY A 487 12.10 -4.07 31.78
C GLY A 487 13.33 -4.97 31.57
N GLY A 488 13.58 -5.88 32.51
CA GLY A 488 14.70 -6.82 32.42
C GLY A 488 14.46 -7.87 31.33
N ALA A 489 15.39 -7.98 30.37
CA ALA A 489 15.24 -8.89 29.22
C ALA A 489 14.98 -10.35 29.62
N ASP A 490 15.70 -10.85 30.63
CA ASP A 490 15.53 -12.23 31.13
C ASP A 490 14.15 -12.43 31.77
N LEU A 491 13.67 -11.45 32.54
CA LEU A 491 12.35 -11.48 33.17
C LEU A 491 11.22 -11.46 32.12
N ASN A 492 11.38 -10.67 31.06
CA ASN A 492 10.40 -10.56 29.98
C ASN A 492 10.34 -11.84 29.15
N ALA A 493 11.50 -12.47 28.87
CA ALA A 493 11.55 -13.78 28.22
C ALA A 493 10.90 -14.89 29.07
N ASP A 494 11.16 -14.89 30.38
CA ASP A 494 10.56 -15.84 31.31
C ASP A 494 9.04 -15.66 31.41
N LEU A 495 8.57 -14.41 31.42
CA LEU A 495 7.15 -14.08 31.46
C LEU A 495 6.43 -14.48 30.16
N ALA A 496 7.02 -14.23 29.00
CA ALA A 496 6.50 -14.66 27.70
C ALA A 496 6.38 -16.19 27.63
N LYS A 497 7.37 -16.92 28.15
CA LYS A 497 7.35 -18.39 28.24
C LYS A 497 6.22 -18.88 29.15
N LYS A 498 6.04 -18.28 30.33
CA LYS A 498 4.97 -18.63 31.27
C LYS A 498 3.57 -18.36 30.69
N ARG A 499 3.42 -17.27 29.94
CA ARG A 499 2.17 -16.95 29.21
C ARG A 499 1.86 -18.00 28.15
N ALA A 500 2.84 -18.38 27.33
CA ALA A 500 2.66 -19.44 26.32
C ALA A 500 2.31 -20.81 26.96
N GLN A 501 2.89 -21.12 28.12
CA GLN A 501 2.53 -22.31 28.90
C GLN A 501 1.09 -22.25 29.42
N ALA A 502 0.63 -21.10 29.92
CA ALA A 502 -0.76 -20.94 30.37
C ALA A 502 -1.77 -21.16 29.23
N VAL A 503 -1.47 -20.67 28.02
CA VAL A 503 -2.30 -20.91 26.84
C VAL A 503 -2.25 -22.39 26.40
N ARG A 504 -1.08 -23.04 26.45
CA ARG A 504 -0.95 -24.48 26.18
C ARG A 504 -1.83 -25.28 27.13
N ASP A 505 -1.78 -24.99 28.42
CA ASP A 505 -2.53 -25.75 29.43
C ASP A 505 -4.05 -25.54 29.25
N ALA A 506 -4.47 -24.34 28.86
CA ALA A 506 -5.86 -24.06 28.47
C ALA A 506 -6.30 -24.82 27.21
N LEU A 507 -5.43 -24.94 26.19
CA LEU A 507 -5.71 -25.75 24.99
C LEU A 507 -5.80 -27.24 25.29
N LYS A 508 -4.95 -27.76 26.19
CA LYS A 508 -5.03 -29.13 26.68
C LYS A 508 -6.36 -29.38 27.40
N ALA A 509 -6.77 -28.46 28.28
CA ALA A 509 -8.06 -28.53 28.96
C ALA A 509 -9.25 -28.46 27.97
N ALA A 510 -9.08 -27.77 26.83
CA ALA A 510 -10.05 -27.71 25.74
C ALA A 510 -9.99 -28.91 24.77
N GLY A 511 -9.15 -29.91 25.03
CA GLY A 511 -9.11 -31.17 24.28
C GLY A 511 -8.10 -31.24 23.13
N VAL A 512 -7.15 -30.29 23.05
CA VAL A 512 -6.03 -30.36 22.09
C VAL A 512 -4.92 -31.24 22.67
N ALA A 513 -4.53 -32.29 21.95
CA ALA A 513 -3.46 -33.19 22.38
C ALA A 513 -2.11 -32.47 22.51
N GLU A 514 -1.34 -32.79 23.55
CA GLU A 514 -0.12 -32.04 23.91
C GLU A 514 0.96 -32.12 22.82
N GLU A 515 1.09 -33.28 22.16
CA GLU A 515 2.00 -33.51 21.03
C GLU A 515 1.68 -32.67 19.79
N ARG A 516 0.48 -32.07 19.76
CA ARG A 516 0.04 -31.17 18.70
C ARG A 516 0.30 -29.70 19.00
N ILE A 517 0.83 -29.36 20.18
CA ILE A 517 1.12 -27.99 20.57
C ILE A 517 2.63 -27.75 20.60
N VAL A 518 3.11 -26.82 19.79
CA VAL A 518 4.52 -26.45 19.65
C VAL A 518 4.75 -25.09 20.31
N LEU A 519 5.49 -25.07 21.42
CA LEU A 519 5.94 -23.82 22.04
C LEU A 519 7.13 -23.26 21.26
N LYS A 520 6.98 -22.07 20.68
CA LYS A 520 8.08 -21.35 20.03
C LYS A 520 8.90 -20.58 21.08
N LYS A 521 10.13 -20.22 20.70
CA LYS A 521 10.96 -19.32 21.53
C LYS A 521 10.26 -17.97 21.67
N PRO A 522 10.39 -17.28 22.83
CA PRO A 522 9.85 -15.94 22.97
C PRO A 522 10.35 -14.99 21.87
N GLU A 523 9.44 -14.19 21.34
CA GLU A 523 9.71 -13.25 20.25
C GLU A 523 9.65 -11.81 20.78
N SER A 524 10.52 -10.93 20.29
CA SER A 524 10.44 -9.51 20.59
C SER A 524 9.55 -8.80 19.57
N VAL A 525 8.72 -7.86 20.04
CA VAL A 525 7.99 -6.98 19.13
C VAL A 525 8.98 -5.97 18.52
N THR A 526 9.10 -5.97 17.19
CA THR A 526 9.91 -4.98 16.46
C THR A 526 9.00 -3.94 15.83
N GLY A 527 8.93 -2.76 16.47
CA GLY A 527 8.12 -1.65 15.99
C GLY A 527 6.63 -1.74 16.37
N GLY A 528 6.07 -0.60 16.80
CA GLY A 528 4.70 -0.46 17.28
C GLY A 528 4.65 0.29 18.61
N THR A 529 3.64 1.13 18.82
CA THR A 529 3.43 1.91 20.06
C THR A 529 2.45 1.25 21.04
N ASP A 530 1.87 0.10 20.69
CA ASP A 530 0.93 -0.61 21.57
C ASP A 530 1.66 -1.57 22.51
N ALA A 531 1.76 -1.18 23.78
CA ALA A 531 2.37 -2.00 24.81
C ALA A 531 1.65 -3.35 25.02
N LYS A 532 0.37 -3.50 24.62
CA LYS A 532 -0.36 -4.76 24.74
C LYS A 532 0.14 -5.83 23.77
N GLU A 533 0.61 -5.45 22.60
CA GLU A 533 1.17 -6.37 21.59
C GLU A 533 2.42 -7.10 22.11
N ALA A 534 3.16 -6.47 23.01
CA ALA A 534 4.33 -7.05 23.67
C ALA A 534 3.98 -8.04 24.80
N ARG A 535 2.69 -8.20 25.12
CA ARG A 535 2.17 -9.11 26.15
C ARG A 535 1.23 -10.18 25.60
N ARG A 536 1.29 -10.46 24.31
CA ARG A 536 0.42 -11.45 23.69
C ARG A 536 1.06 -12.85 23.62
N VAL A 537 0.20 -13.85 23.53
CA VAL A 537 0.52 -15.16 22.97
C VAL A 537 -0.29 -15.32 21.70
N GLU A 538 0.39 -15.53 20.58
CA GLU A 538 -0.24 -15.84 19.31
C GLU A 538 -0.37 -17.36 19.15
N ILE A 539 -1.55 -17.80 18.77
CA ILE A 539 -1.92 -19.18 18.46
C ILE A 539 -2.05 -19.26 16.93
N SER A 540 -1.17 -19.99 16.26
CA SER A 540 -1.16 -20.12 14.80
C SER A 540 -1.02 -21.58 14.37
N PRO A 541 -1.35 -21.94 13.12
CA PRO A 541 -0.96 -23.24 12.58
C PRO A 541 0.57 -23.30 12.55
N ALA A 542 1.16 -24.38 13.04
CA ALA A 542 2.58 -24.63 12.84
C ALA A 542 2.80 -25.04 11.39
N ALA A 543 3.68 -24.32 10.69
CA ALA A 543 4.13 -24.64 9.34
C ALA A 543 4.87 -25.98 9.29
#